data_AF-A3X129-F1
#
_entry.id   AF-A3X129-F1
#
_cell.length_a   1.000
_cell.length_b   1.000
_cell.length_c   1.000
_cell.angle_alpha   90.00
_cell.angle_beta   90.00
_cell.angle_gamma   90.00
#
_symmetry.space_group_name_H-M   'P 1'
#
loop_
_entity.id
_entity.type
_entity.pdbx_description
1 polymer ?
#
loop_
_entity_poly.entity_id
_entity_poly.type
_entity_poly.pdbx_seq_one_letter_code
_entity_poly.pdbx_strand_id
1 'polypeptide(L)'
;MRLIIEATGTIERVHGMPARVWKGKTESGIEVTCWIPIVQVRRDADSSQFEKELKEIEVLLDDGLAEAIRELMLPGESFADAIDRLAASRH
;
A
#
# COMPACT_ATOMS: atom_id res chain seq x y z
N MET A 1 -2.40 24.64 6.22
CA MET A 1 -3.15 23.85 7.21
C MET A 1 -2.17 22.93 7.92
N ARG A 2 -2.17 22.92 9.26
CA ARG A 2 -1.31 22.05 10.07
C ARG A 2 -2.13 20.88 10.61
N LEU A 3 -1.57 19.67 10.50
CA LEU A 3 -2.13 18.43 11.01
C LEU A 3 -1.14 17.80 11.99
N ILE A 4 -1.65 17.18 13.04
CA ILE A 4 -0.90 16.27 13.91
C ILE A 4 -1.61 14.92 13.78
N ILE A 5 -0.91 13.92 13.26
CA ILE A 5 -1.48 12.62 12.88
C ILE A 5 -0.60 11.47 13.39
N GLU A 6 -1.25 10.35 13.70
CA GLU A 6 -0.62 9.13 14.20
C GLU A 6 -1.01 7.93 13.34
N ALA A 7 -0.08 6.98 13.19
CA ALA A 7 -0.32 5.75 12.46
C ALA A 7 -1.30 4.85 13.23
N THR A 8 -2.33 4.32 12.57
CA THR A 8 -3.31 3.43 13.22
C THR A 8 -3.00 1.94 13.05
N GLY A 9 -2.05 1.58 12.17
CA GLY A 9 -1.78 0.20 11.77
C GLY A 9 -2.78 -0.39 10.77
N THR A 10 -3.83 0.36 10.40
CA THR A 10 -4.81 -0.05 9.40
C THR A 10 -4.38 0.34 7.99
N ILE A 11 -4.65 -0.54 7.03
CA ILE A 11 -4.48 -0.29 5.59
C ILE A 11 -5.86 -0.42 4.94
N GLU A 12 -6.24 0.56 4.11
CA GLU A 12 -7.48 0.57 3.33
C GLU A 12 -7.17 0.78 1.84
N ARG A 13 -8.06 0.33 0.95
CA ARG A 13 -7.98 0.67 -0.47
C ARG A 13 -8.74 1.96 -0.76
N VAL A 14 -8.06 2.91 -1.39
CA VAL A 14 -8.66 4.16 -1.89
C VAL A 14 -8.36 4.27 -3.37
N HIS A 15 -9.40 4.34 -4.19
CA HIS A 15 -9.28 4.35 -5.66
C HIS A 15 -8.39 3.23 -6.22
N GLY A 16 -8.52 2.02 -5.67
CA GLY A 16 -7.74 0.85 -6.07
C GLY A 16 -6.33 0.77 -5.47
N MET A 17 -5.83 1.84 -4.83
CA MET A 17 -4.49 1.87 -4.23
C MET A 17 -4.54 1.58 -2.73
N PRO A 18 -3.70 0.68 -2.19
CA PRO A 18 -3.61 0.50 -0.75
C PRO A 18 -2.96 1.74 -0.10
N ALA A 19 -3.56 2.21 0.99
CA ALA A 19 -3.12 3.38 1.73
C ALA A 19 -3.18 3.13 3.24
N ARG A 20 -2.18 3.64 3.96
CA ARG A 20 -2.17 3.61 5.44
C ARG A 20 -3.23 4.57 5.94
N VAL A 21 -4.03 4.14 6.90
CA VAL A 21 -4.99 5.01 7.59
C VAL A 21 -4.32 5.64 8.79
N TRP A 22 -4.14 6.95 8.78
CA TRP A 22 -3.62 7.72 9.90
C TRP A 22 -4.72 8.65 10.42
N LYS A 23 -4.79 8.84 11.74
CA LYS A 23 -5.82 9.66 12.37
C LYS A 23 -5.18 10.78 13.17
N GLY A 24 -5.89 11.90 13.29
CA GLY A 24 -5.37 13.03 14.03
C GLY A 24 -6.32 14.22 13.99
N LYS A 25 -5.77 15.42 14.19
CA LYS A 25 -6.57 16.65 14.22
C LYS A 25 -5.86 17.81 13.53
N THR A 26 -6.64 18.78 13.07
CA THR A 26 -6.13 20.11 12.72
C THR A 26 -5.69 20.85 13.99
N GLU A 27 -4.92 21.92 13.82
CA GLU A 27 -4.55 22.81 14.93
C GLU A 27 -5.76 23.42 15.66
N SER A 28 -6.90 23.59 14.97
CA SER A 28 -8.16 24.06 15.57
C SER A 28 -9.00 22.94 16.19
N GLY A 29 -8.49 21.71 16.27
CA GLY A 29 -9.15 20.58 16.92
C GLY A 29 -10.15 19.80 16.07
N ILE A 30 -10.18 20.00 14.75
CA ILE A 30 -11.06 19.24 13.85
C ILE A 30 -10.45 17.87 13.60
N GLU A 31 -11.18 16.79 13.89
CA GLU A 31 -10.76 15.41 13.61
C GLU A 31 -10.52 15.19 12.11
N VAL A 32 -9.46 14.46 11.77
CA VAL A 32 -9.13 14.08 10.40
C VAL A 32 -8.74 12.61 10.31
N THR A 33 -9.14 12.00 9.19
CA THR A 33 -8.63 10.71 8.72
C THR A 33 -7.82 10.95 7.46
N CYS A 34 -6.62 10.40 7.39
CA CYS A 34 -5.70 10.52 6.27
C CYS A 34 -5.41 9.15 5.68
N TRP A 35 -5.58 9.02 4.36
CA TRP A 35 -5.15 7.85 3.59
C TRP A 35 -3.82 8.16 2.93
N ILE A 36 -2.75 7.55 3.45
CA ILE A 36 -1.37 7.84 3.04
C ILE A 36 -0.83 6.66 2.23
N PRO A 37 -0.76 6.78 0.89
CA PRO A 37 -0.23 5.71 0.04
C PRO A 37 1.28 5.54 0.20
N ILE A 38 2.01 6.65 0.38
CA ILE A 38 3.47 6.66 0.47
C ILE A 38 3.90 7.56 1.63
N VAL A 39 4.80 7.06 2.45
CA VAL A 39 5.49 7.82 3.50
C VAL A 39 6.97 7.79 3.18
N GLN A 40 7.63 8.94 3.20
CA GLN A 40 9.06 9.05 2.90
C GLN A 40 9.72 9.98 3.91
N VAL A 41 10.89 9.55 4.40
CA VAL A 41 11.78 10.40 5.20
C VAL A 41 12.72 11.14 4.26
N ARG A 42 13.15 12.33 4.67
CA ARG A 42 14.16 13.09 3.94
C ARG A 42 15.43 12.26 3.74
N ARG A 43 16.05 12.38 2.57
CA ARG A 43 17.25 11.60 2.19
C ARG A 43 18.46 11.82 3.10
N ASP A 44 18.55 13.00 3.72
CA ASP A 44 19.67 13.43 4.56
C ASP A 44 19.41 13.25 6.06
N ALA A 45 18.27 12.69 6.44
CA ALA A 45 17.94 12.42 7.84
C ALA A 45 18.33 10.99 8.25
N ASP A 46 18.57 10.79 9.54
CA ASP A 46 18.66 9.45 10.12
C ASP A 46 17.29 8.74 10.00
N SER A 47 17.23 7.72 9.15
CA SER A 47 16.03 6.93 8.88
C SER A 47 15.96 5.64 9.70
N SER A 48 16.91 5.36 10.59
CA SER A 48 17.03 4.06 11.27
C SER A 48 15.78 3.65 12.05
N GLN A 49 15.18 4.58 12.80
CA GLN A 49 13.91 4.34 13.48
C GLN A 49 12.76 4.12 12.48
N PHE A 50 12.69 4.96 11.45
CA PHE A 50 11.63 4.90 10.45
C PHE A 50 11.62 3.57 9.70
N GLU A 51 12.79 3.08 9.27
CA GLU A 51 12.92 1.78 8.59
C GLU A 51 12.54 0.60 9.49
N LYS A 52 12.83 0.70 10.79
CA LYS A 52 12.48 -0.34 11.76
C LYS A 52 10.97 -0.39 12.05
N GLU A 53 10.30 0.77 12.04
CA GLU A 53 8.88 0.89 12.39
C GLU A 53 7.96 0.80 11.17
N LEU A 54 8.44 1.15 9.97
CA LEU A 54 7.65 1.11 8.76
C LEU A 54 7.39 -0.34 8.34
N LYS A 55 6.14 -0.78 8.51
CA LYS A 55 5.67 -2.02 7.90
C LYS A 55 5.47 -1.81 6.40
N GLU A 56 6.02 -2.73 5.61
CA GLU A 56 5.71 -2.84 4.18
C GLU A 56 4.20 -3.02 4.00
N ILE A 57 3.66 -2.33 3.00
CA ILE A 57 2.32 -2.66 2.52
C ILE A 57 2.53 -3.77 1.51
N GLU A 58 2.06 -4.98 1.83
CA GLU A 58 1.88 -5.97 0.79
C GLU A 58 0.90 -5.40 -0.23
N VAL A 59 1.39 -5.22 -1.45
CA VAL A 59 0.51 -4.95 -2.59
C VAL A 59 -0.21 -6.28 -2.86
N LEU A 60 -1.28 -6.52 -2.11
CA LEU A 60 -2.25 -7.50 -2.52
C LEU A 60 -2.70 -7.07 -3.92
N LEU A 61 -2.68 -7.98 -4.88
CA LEU A 61 -3.20 -7.74 -6.22
C LEU A 61 -4.58 -7.08 -6.05
N ASP A 62 -4.86 -6.00 -6.77
CA ASP A 62 -6.24 -5.49 -6.76
C ASP A 62 -7.18 -6.54 -7.35
N ASP A 63 -8.46 -6.51 -6.96
CA ASP A 63 -9.42 -7.52 -7.40
C ASP A 63 -9.52 -7.60 -8.93
N GLY A 64 -9.26 -6.49 -9.63
CA GLY A 64 -9.24 -6.43 -11.09
C GLY A 64 -8.01 -7.12 -11.69
N LEU A 65 -6.83 -6.96 -11.10
CA LEU A 65 -5.61 -7.65 -11.50
C LEU A 65 -5.69 -9.14 -11.17
N ALA A 66 -6.26 -9.52 -10.02
CA ALA A 66 -6.50 -10.91 -9.69
C ALA A 66 -7.45 -11.57 -10.70
N GLU A 67 -8.52 -10.87 -11.11
CA GLU A 67 -9.46 -11.36 -12.12
C GLU A 67 -8.82 -11.44 -13.50
N ALA A 68 -8.08 -10.41 -13.92
CA ALA A 68 -7.33 -10.43 -15.18
C ALA A 68 -6.29 -11.56 -15.22
N ILE A 69 -5.63 -11.85 -14.11
CA ILE A 69 -4.72 -13.01 -14.00
C ILE A 69 -5.52 -14.30 -14.17
N ARG A 70 -6.68 -14.45 -13.49
CA ARG A 70 -7.54 -15.64 -13.62
C ARG A 70 -8.01 -15.88 -15.05
N GLU A 71 -8.38 -14.84 -15.79
CA GLU A 71 -8.77 -14.93 -17.20
C GLU A 71 -7.62 -15.39 -18.10
N LEU A 72 -6.37 -15.10 -17.71
CA LEU A 72 -5.16 -15.44 -18.45
C LEU A 72 -4.46 -16.72 -17.94
N MET A 73 -5.07 -17.43 -16.99
CA MET A 73 -4.56 -18.71 -16.49
C MET A 73 -4.71 -19.80 -17.53
N LEU A 74 -3.68 -20.63 -17.68
CA LEU A 74 -3.73 -21.82 -18.50
C LEU A 74 -4.49 -22.94 -17.77
N PRO A 75 -5.14 -23.88 -18.48
CA PRO A 75 -5.86 -24.98 -17.85
C PRO A 75 -4.95 -25.81 -16.92
N GLY A 76 -5.33 -25.91 -15.65
CA GLY A 76 -4.57 -26.64 -14.63
C GLY A 76 -3.35 -25.89 -14.05
N GLU A 77 -3.11 -24.65 -14.47
CA GLU A 77 -2.07 -23.77 -13.92
C GLU A 77 -2.46 -23.30 -12.52
N SER A 78 -1.50 -23.19 -11.60
CA SER A 78 -1.75 -22.56 -10.31
C SER A 78 -1.70 -21.03 -10.41
N PHE A 79 -2.35 -20.33 -9.50
CA PHE A 79 -2.36 -18.87 -9.51
C PHE A 79 -0.94 -18.27 -9.35
N ALA A 80 -0.07 -18.93 -8.58
CA ALA A 80 1.33 -18.51 -8.42
C ALA A 80 2.14 -18.68 -9.72
N ASP A 81 1.98 -19.81 -10.40
CA ASP A 81 2.68 -20.07 -11.68
C ASP A 81 2.26 -19.07 -12.76
N ALA A 82 0.98 -18.69 -12.77
CA ALA A 82 0.45 -17.67 -13.68
C ALA A 82 1.08 -16.29 -13.43
N ILE A 83 1.27 -15.90 -12.15
CA ILE A 83 1.96 -14.65 -11.79
C ILE A 83 3.40 -14.68 -12.31
N ASP A 84 4.15 -15.74 -12.01
CA ASP A 84 5.57 -15.85 -12.37
C ASP A 84 5.77 -15.82 -13.90
N ARG A 85 4.93 -16.54 -14.64
CA ARG A 85 4.95 -16.54 -16.11
C ARG A 85 4.66 -15.16 -16.69
N LEU A 86 3.61 -14.49 -16.20
CA LEU A 86 3.23 -13.16 -16.68
C LEU A 86 4.32 -12.12 -16.34
N ALA A 87 4.94 -12.23 -15.16
CA ALA A 87 6.06 -11.38 -14.76
C ALA A 87 7.30 -11.58 -15.67
N ALA A 88 7.60 -12.83 -16.04
CA ALA A 88 8.71 -13.18 -16.92
C ALA A 88 8.53 -12.71 -18.37
N SER A 89 7.30 -12.47 -18.83
CA SER A 89 7.00 -12.02 -20.20
C SER A 89 7.25 -10.52 -20.47
N ARG A 90 7.67 -9.75 -19.45
CA ARG A 90 7.96 -8.30 -19.54
C ARG A 90 9.42 -7.96 -19.92
N HIS A 91 10.19 -8.92 -20.40
CA HIS A 91 11.54 -8.75 -20.95
C HIS A 91 11.61 -9.24 -22.39
#